data_AF-A0A955IU76-F1
#
_entry.id   AF-A0A955IU76-F1
#
_cell.length_a   1.000
_cell.length_b   1.000
_cell.length_c   1.000
_cell.angle_alpha   90.00
_cell.angle_beta   90.00
_cell.angle_gamma   90.00
#
_symmetry.space_group_name_H-M   'P 1'
#
loop_
_entity.id
_entity.type
_entity.pdbx_description
1 polymer ?
#
loop_
_entity_poly.entity_id
_entity_poly.type
_entity_poly.pdbx_seq_one_letter_code
_entity_poly.pdbx_strand_id
1 'polypeptide(L)'
;MMTTRSKPGRPSGRSLLLSIAAAAVATAGAAAHAQEEPQPDTRPADVPQLKERDHEDLGKLIEKYFEARKEGEGFYEAIEDLEKKMEAIGKRAKVDNMLALTSDWEAALRESKDYPGAPRGKGKAIEVDGISGVYGDEIVYWVHGPKSYRNSDAYPLVLIVPDKDQKLDEIMRLDWVEKATGIEDEMILVVTSMPKNTEDWTIIGSQGRPGGVDRILQVLKHVTNDWNVDSERIFLCGQEQGVAAAMRVAALVPDRFAGVIGRSGDPQPEPLGNFGALPVLLVAGADNATAMGHAAEERGWKHIETRASAETADIKEWIQAHSRTGHPSDVYYRPLDLRMHDAYWVRVEGFEPDAEKKPWIHAVADRETNTVTIEGEGVTRVLVSFNDRLLDLDRSVKVVVGGVVHNQMVDRDLLFMLDRARKSGDVGRVYMTMKPFDFPVDTGSSAPSGSGEGGSSGEK
;
A
#
# COMPACT_ATOMS: atom_id res chain seq x y z
N MET A 1 -28.28 17.93 -64.17
CA MET A 1 -28.56 19.24 -63.54
C MET A 1 -27.66 19.30 -62.30
N MET A 2 -26.77 20.28 -62.04
CA MET A 2 -26.92 21.75 -62.05
C MET A 2 -28.02 22.22 -61.07
N THR A 3 -27.89 23.21 -60.16
CA THR A 3 -26.79 24.07 -59.64
C THR A 3 -27.32 24.70 -58.30
N THR A 4 -26.62 25.40 -57.40
CA THR A 4 -25.32 26.13 -57.38
C THR A 4 -24.77 26.21 -55.92
N ARG A 5 -23.61 26.87 -55.69
CA ARG A 5 -23.18 27.38 -54.37
C ARG A 5 -23.89 28.71 -54.01
N SER A 6 -24.01 29.04 -52.71
CA SER A 6 -23.81 30.41 -52.21
C SER A 6 -23.59 30.51 -50.68
N LYS A 7 -22.65 31.36 -50.24
CA LYS A 7 -22.67 32.09 -48.94
C LYS A 7 -22.86 33.58 -49.28
N PRO A 8 -23.59 34.38 -48.48
CA PRO A 8 -22.97 35.16 -47.39
C PRO A 8 -23.86 35.16 -46.11
N GLY A 9 -23.57 35.86 -45.00
CA GLY A 9 -22.48 36.80 -44.68
C GLY A 9 -22.40 37.11 -43.18
N ARG A 10 -21.56 38.09 -42.78
CA ARG A 10 -21.39 38.54 -41.37
C ARG A 10 -22.41 39.64 -40.99
N PRO A 11 -22.93 39.65 -39.75
CA PRO A 11 -23.27 40.86 -39.02
C PRO A 11 -22.08 41.34 -38.17
N SER A 12 -21.89 42.65 -38.05
CA SER A 12 -20.88 43.27 -37.18
C SER A 12 -21.52 43.83 -35.91
N GLY A 13 -21.25 43.24 -34.75
CA GLY A 13 -21.69 43.74 -33.44
C GLY A 13 -20.55 44.40 -32.67
N ARG A 14 -20.64 45.72 -32.46
CA ARG A 14 -19.85 46.41 -31.42
C ARG A 14 -20.59 46.29 -30.08
N SER A 15 -19.86 46.00 -29.00
CA SER A 15 -20.27 46.35 -27.65
C SER A 15 -19.04 46.70 -26.79
N LEU A 16 -19.26 47.25 -25.60
CA LEU A 16 -18.27 48.03 -24.86
C LEU A 16 -17.22 47.15 -24.15
N LEU A 17 -15.98 47.65 -24.16
CA LEU A 17 -14.99 47.33 -23.14
C LEU A 17 -15.31 48.13 -21.87
N LEU A 18 -15.45 47.46 -20.73
CA LEU A 18 -15.34 48.11 -19.41
C LEU A 18 -13.88 47.99 -18.95
N SER A 19 -13.21 49.12 -18.78
CA SER A 19 -11.87 49.17 -18.21
C SER A 19 -11.92 49.25 -16.69
N ILE A 20 -11.54 48.17 -16.00
CA ILE A 20 -11.26 48.21 -14.56
C ILE A 20 -9.81 48.68 -14.38
N ALA A 21 -9.63 49.84 -13.76
CA ALA A 21 -8.30 50.37 -13.43
C ALA A 21 -7.84 49.81 -12.08
N ALA A 22 -6.85 48.91 -12.10
CA ALA A 22 -6.14 48.48 -10.90
C ALA A 22 -5.04 49.52 -10.55
N ALA A 23 -5.07 50.05 -9.33
CA ALA A 23 -4.06 51.00 -8.88
C ALA A 23 -2.79 50.27 -8.44
N ALA A 24 -1.66 50.56 -9.08
CA ALA A 24 -0.36 50.01 -8.68
C ALA A 24 0.21 50.77 -7.47
N VAL A 25 0.29 50.10 -6.32
CA VAL A 25 1.02 50.61 -5.14
C VAL A 25 2.48 50.19 -5.25
N ALA A 26 3.38 51.15 -5.50
CA ALA A 26 4.81 50.89 -5.61
C ALA A 26 5.50 50.91 -4.25
N THR A 27 5.66 49.76 -3.60
CA THR A 27 6.50 49.62 -2.40
C THR A 27 7.96 49.39 -2.78
N ALA A 28 8.80 50.40 -2.57
CA ALA A 28 10.25 50.30 -2.74
C ALA A 28 10.89 49.51 -1.58
N GLY A 29 10.89 48.17 -1.69
CA GLY A 29 11.60 47.29 -0.78
C GLY A 29 13.11 47.32 -1.02
N ALA A 30 13.92 47.35 0.04
CA ALA A 30 15.37 47.27 -0.07
C ALA A 30 15.81 45.85 -0.49
N ALA A 31 16.63 45.75 -1.53
CA ALA A 31 17.18 44.48 -1.99
C ALA A 31 18.27 44.00 -1.02
N ALA A 32 17.88 43.26 0.00
CA ALA A 32 18.81 42.39 0.72
C ALA A 32 19.31 41.31 -0.25
N HIS A 33 20.63 41.07 -0.28
CA HIS A 33 21.15 39.87 -0.94
C HIS A 33 20.75 38.65 -0.12
N ALA A 34 19.60 38.06 -0.45
CA ALA A 34 19.40 36.65 -0.21
C ALA A 34 20.55 35.91 -0.91
N GLN A 35 21.31 35.12 -0.15
CA GLN A 35 22.11 34.08 -0.77
C GLN A 35 21.11 33.11 -1.39
N GLU A 36 21.32 32.71 -2.64
CA GLU A 36 20.61 31.56 -3.18
C GLU A 36 20.98 30.36 -2.30
N GLU A 37 20.01 29.85 -1.53
CA GLU A 37 20.16 28.56 -0.88
C GLU A 37 20.45 27.53 -1.99
N PRO A 38 21.44 26.64 -1.80
CA PRO A 38 21.84 25.71 -2.85
C PRO A 38 20.61 24.91 -3.27
N GLN A 39 20.24 24.99 -4.56
CA GLN A 39 19.04 24.31 -5.05
C GLN A 39 19.12 22.82 -4.67
N PRO A 40 18.08 22.27 -4.01
CA PRO A 40 18.12 20.89 -3.54
C PRO A 40 18.33 19.96 -4.74
N ASP A 41 19.13 18.92 -4.54
CA ASP A 41 19.53 18.01 -5.61
C ASP A 41 18.30 17.25 -6.13
N THR A 42 17.76 17.69 -7.26
CA THR A 42 16.47 17.24 -7.81
C THR A 42 16.52 15.84 -8.44
N ARG A 43 17.39 14.96 -7.94
CA ARG A 43 17.45 13.54 -8.35
C ARG A 43 16.12 12.85 -7.99
N PRO A 44 15.43 12.20 -8.95
CA PRO A 44 14.22 11.44 -8.65
C PRO A 44 14.51 10.34 -7.62
N ALA A 45 13.74 10.32 -6.53
CA ALA A 45 13.87 9.29 -5.50
C ALA A 45 13.49 7.89 -6.00
N ASP A 46 12.71 7.82 -7.08
CA ASP A 46 12.05 6.62 -7.63
C ASP A 46 12.89 5.79 -8.61
N VAL A 47 14.12 6.21 -8.89
CA VAL A 47 15.01 5.50 -9.82
C VAL A 47 16.29 5.07 -9.08
N PRO A 48 16.66 3.78 -9.10
CA PRO A 48 17.93 3.31 -8.57
C PRO A 48 19.13 4.05 -9.19
N GLN A 49 20.03 4.54 -8.35
CA GLN A 49 21.19 5.35 -8.73
C GLN A 49 22.50 4.55 -8.74
N LEU A 50 22.51 3.39 -8.06
CA LEU A 50 23.63 2.46 -8.04
C LEU A 50 23.57 1.52 -9.25
N LYS A 51 24.59 0.68 -9.39
CA LYS A 51 24.65 -0.36 -10.44
C LYS A 51 24.06 -1.66 -9.90
N GLU A 52 23.48 -2.46 -10.78
CA GLU A 52 23.02 -3.84 -10.54
C GLU A 52 23.99 -4.65 -9.67
N ARG A 53 25.28 -4.69 -10.04
CA ARG A 53 26.33 -5.34 -9.23
C ARG A 53 26.45 -4.80 -7.79
N ASP A 54 26.21 -3.51 -7.59
CA ASP A 54 26.26 -2.89 -6.26
C ASP A 54 25.00 -3.24 -5.43
N HIS A 55 23.85 -3.50 -6.07
CA HIS A 55 22.68 -4.11 -5.45
C HIS A 55 22.96 -5.57 -5.07
N GLU A 56 23.53 -6.38 -5.98
CA GLU A 56 23.93 -7.78 -5.67
C GLU A 56 24.89 -7.84 -4.47
N ASP A 57 25.88 -6.95 -4.46
CA ASP A 57 26.96 -6.89 -3.48
C ASP A 57 26.48 -6.39 -2.10
N LEU A 58 25.34 -5.69 -2.05
CA LEU A 58 24.61 -5.35 -0.81
C LEU A 58 23.68 -6.51 -0.40
N GLY A 59 22.95 -7.10 -1.34
CA GLY A 59 22.00 -8.19 -1.12
C GLY A 59 22.61 -9.36 -0.37
N LYS A 60 23.80 -9.81 -0.79
CA LYS A 60 24.57 -10.89 -0.14
C LYS A 60 24.97 -10.59 1.32
N LEU A 61 25.07 -9.31 1.71
CA LEU A 61 25.38 -8.90 3.09
C LEU A 61 24.11 -8.69 3.92
N ILE A 62 23.02 -8.23 3.29
CA ILE A 62 21.68 -8.20 3.89
C ILE A 62 21.22 -9.64 4.21
N GLU A 63 21.50 -10.60 3.33
CA GLU A 63 21.26 -12.02 3.52
C GLU A 63 22.05 -12.56 4.73
N LYS A 64 23.38 -12.35 4.78
CA LYS A 64 24.21 -12.66 5.97
C LYS A 64 23.63 -12.07 7.26
N TYR A 65 23.12 -10.83 7.21
CA TYR A 65 22.46 -10.19 8.36
C TYR A 65 21.13 -10.85 8.72
N PHE A 66 20.29 -11.26 7.76
CA PHE A 66 19.02 -11.96 8.01
C PHE A 66 19.23 -13.38 8.56
N GLU A 67 20.26 -14.09 8.11
CA GLU A 67 20.67 -15.38 8.68
C GLU A 67 21.17 -15.23 10.12
N ALA A 68 22.11 -14.32 10.35
CA ALA A 68 22.61 -13.99 11.68
C ALA A 68 21.47 -13.56 12.65
N ARG A 69 20.49 -12.78 12.18
CA ARG A 69 19.30 -12.40 12.94
C ARG A 69 18.31 -13.55 13.21
N LYS A 70 18.35 -14.63 12.43
CA LYS A 70 17.54 -15.85 12.58
C LYS A 70 18.21 -16.84 13.54
N GLU A 71 19.54 -16.92 13.53
CA GLU A 71 20.34 -17.80 14.38
C GLU A 71 20.59 -17.19 15.77
N GLY A 72 20.66 -15.86 15.86
CA GLY A 72 20.82 -15.11 17.12
C GLY A 72 22.27 -14.75 17.46
N GLU A 73 23.23 -15.17 16.64
CA GLU A 73 24.66 -14.85 16.75
C GLU A 73 25.17 -14.11 15.49
N GLY A 74 26.44 -13.69 15.46
CA GLY A 74 27.08 -13.05 14.30
C GLY A 74 26.56 -11.66 13.86
N PHE A 75 25.39 -11.21 14.30
CA PHE A 75 24.69 -10.07 13.67
C PHE A 75 25.42 -8.72 13.78
N TYR A 76 26.29 -8.52 14.78
CA TYR A 76 27.16 -7.35 14.89
C TYR A 76 28.28 -7.33 13.84
N GLU A 77 28.82 -8.49 13.46
CA GLU A 77 29.80 -8.60 12.37
C GLU A 77 29.11 -8.37 11.01
N ALA A 78 27.92 -8.95 10.82
CA ALA A 78 27.15 -8.80 9.59
C ALA A 78 26.73 -7.34 9.30
N ILE A 79 26.36 -6.56 10.33
CA ILE A 79 26.07 -5.13 10.15
C ILE A 79 27.35 -4.32 9.90
N GLU A 80 28.46 -4.61 10.59
CA GLU A 80 29.74 -3.92 10.38
C GLU A 80 30.29 -4.16 8.95
N ASP A 81 30.12 -5.36 8.40
CA ASP A 81 30.46 -5.66 7.00
C ASP A 81 29.57 -4.89 6.01
N LEU A 82 28.27 -4.81 6.27
CA LEU A 82 27.32 -4.06 5.44
C LEU A 82 27.63 -2.55 5.47
N GLU A 83 27.93 -1.98 6.63
CA GLU A 83 28.30 -0.57 6.79
C GLU A 83 29.61 -0.24 6.06
N LYS A 84 30.67 -1.06 6.20
CA LYS A 84 31.92 -0.92 5.40
C LYS A 84 31.63 -0.97 3.91
N LYS A 85 30.72 -1.85 3.48
CA LYS A 85 30.35 -2.00 2.07
C LYS A 85 29.59 -0.79 1.56
N MET A 86 28.62 -0.28 2.33
CA MET A 86 27.89 0.96 2.04
C MET A 86 28.86 2.13 1.90
N GLU A 87 29.82 2.30 2.82
CA GLU A 87 30.82 3.37 2.76
C GLU A 87 31.70 3.28 1.49
N ALA A 88 32.12 2.07 1.13
CA ALA A 88 32.91 1.81 -0.08
C ALA A 88 32.11 1.98 -1.39
N ILE A 89 30.78 1.79 -1.36
CA ILE A 89 29.89 2.09 -2.49
C ILE A 89 29.66 3.60 -2.57
N GLY A 90 29.27 4.27 -1.48
CA GLY A 90 28.99 5.70 -1.43
C GLY A 90 30.18 6.55 -1.90
N LYS A 91 31.39 6.26 -1.42
CA LYS A 91 32.64 6.92 -1.87
C LYS A 91 32.90 6.77 -3.37
N ARG A 92 32.49 5.66 -3.99
CA ARG A 92 32.67 5.40 -5.43
C ARG A 92 31.55 6.01 -6.28
N ALA A 93 30.32 5.95 -5.78
CA ALA A 93 29.13 6.49 -6.43
C ALA A 93 28.99 8.02 -6.29
N LYS A 94 29.70 8.63 -5.31
CA LYS A 94 29.53 10.01 -4.83
C LYS A 94 28.13 10.21 -4.23
N VAL A 95 27.78 9.33 -3.30
CA VAL A 95 26.55 9.39 -2.52
C VAL A 95 26.97 9.54 -1.05
N ASP A 96 26.68 10.71 -0.48
CA ASP A 96 27.09 11.05 0.88
C ASP A 96 26.27 10.29 1.94
N ASN A 97 24.99 10.03 1.66
CA ASN A 97 24.13 9.19 2.50
C ASN A 97 23.48 8.06 1.71
N MET A 98 24.02 6.84 1.86
CA MET A 98 23.47 5.63 1.24
C MET A 98 22.04 5.30 1.68
N LEU A 99 21.60 5.76 2.86
CA LEU A 99 20.23 5.56 3.33
C LEU A 99 19.22 6.53 2.70
N ALA A 100 19.65 7.53 1.92
CA ALA A 100 18.72 8.36 1.13
C ALA A 100 18.20 7.62 -0.12
N LEU A 101 18.88 6.55 -0.55
CA LEU A 101 18.61 5.85 -1.81
C LEU A 101 17.48 4.80 -1.67
N THR A 102 16.25 5.24 -1.40
CA THR A 102 15.10 4.34 -1.14
C THR A 102 14.96 3.25 -2.22
N SER A 103 14.98 3.63 -3.51
CA SER A 103 14.86 2.69 -4.64
C SER A 103 16.02 1.69 -4.77
N ASP A 104 17.24 2.07 -4.35
CA ASP A 104 18.40 1.16 -4.38
C ASP A 104 18.37 0.14 -3.23
N TRP A 105 17.75 0.50 -2.10
CA TRP A 105 17.47 -0.46 -1.02
C TRP A 105 16.38 -1.46 -1.38
N GLU A 106 15.34 -1.02 -2.12
CA GLU A 106 14.31 -1.93 -2.64
C GLU A 106 14.90 -2.95 -3.62
N ALA A 107 15.88 -2.54 -4.45
CA ALA A 107 16.67 -3.44 -5.28
C ALA A 107 17.58 -4.37 -4.44
N ALA A 108 18.39 -3.84 -3.51
CA ALA A 108 19.30 -4.65 -2.70
C ALA A 108 18.56 -5.67 -1.79
N LEU A 109 17.35 -5.35 -1.30
CA LEU A 109 16.49 -6.27 -0.56
C LEU A 109 15.87 -7.38 -1.43
N ARG A 110 15.75 -7.16 -2.75
CA ARG A 110 15.37 -8.20 -3.71
C ARG A 110 16.54 -9.13 -3.99
N GLU A 111 17.75 -8.59 -4.11
CA GLU A 111 18.99 -9.37 -4.28
C GLU A 111 19.41 -10.13 -3.00
N SER A 112 18.80 -9.85 -1.84
CA SER A 112 19.05 -10.57 -0.58
C SER A 112 18.16 -11.83 -0.40
N LYS A 113 17.83 -12.50 -1.49
CA LYS A 113 16.85 -13.60 -1.54
C LYS A 113 17.32 -14.72 -2.47
N ASP A 114 17.85 -15.81 -1.91
CA ASP A 114 18.02 -17.05 -2.67
C ASP A 114 16.66 -17.68 -3.02
N TYR A 115 16.14 -17.32 -4.18
CA TYR A 115 14.96 -17.94 -4.76
C TYR A 115 15.33 -19.20 -5.56
N PRO A 116 14.65 -20.35 -5.38
CA PRO A 116 14.97 -21.56 -6.13
C PRO A 116 14.71 -21.38 -7.64
N GLY A 117 15.64 -21.84 -8.49
CA GLY A 117 15.48 -21.77 -9.96
C GLY A 117 14.39 -22.69 -10.55
N ALA A 118 13.87 -23.62 -9.75
CA ALA A 118 12.82 -24.57 -10.11
C ALA A 118 11.83 -24.80 -8.93
N PRO A 119 11.00 -23.81 -8.57
CA PRO A 119 10.08 -23.90 -7.45
C PRO A 119 8.94 -24.92 -7.66
N ARG A 120 8.30 -25.32 -6.56
CA ARG A 120 7.07 -26.14 -6.53
C ARG A 120 5.97 -25.43 -7.34
N GLY A 121 5.76 -25.88 -8.58
CA GLY A 121 4.70 -25.37 -9.49
C GLY A 121 5.19 -24.74 -10.81
N LYS A 122 6.51 -24.74 -11.07
CA LYS A 122 7.06 -24.23 -12.33
C LYS A 122 6.51 -25.01 -13.55
N GLY A 123 5.76 -24.32 -14.40
CA GLY A 123 5.17 -24.82 -15.65
C GLY A 123 4.05 -25.85 -15.50
N LYS A 124 3.49 -26.02 -14.30
CA LYS A 124 2.36 -26.95 -14.05
C LYS A 124 1.62 -26.62 -12.75
N ALA A 125 0.30 -26.78 -12.78
CA ALA A 125 -0.55 -26.68 -11.59
C ALA A 125 -0.29 -27.86 -10.65
N ILE A 126 0.07 -27.58 -9.40
CA ILE A 126 0.24 -28.58 -8.34
C ILE A 126 -0.41 -28.13 -7.02
N GLU A 127 -0.70 -29.09 -6.16
CA GLU A 127 -1.03 -28.85 -4.75
C GLU A 127 0.22 -28.56 -3.92
N VAL A 128 0.05 -27.71 -2.91
CA VAL A 128 0.98 -27.48 -1.81
C VAL A 128 0.22 -27.56 -0.48
N ASP A 129 0.83 -28.31 0.41
CA ASP A 129 0.28 -28.98 1.58
C ASP A 129 1.22 -28.76 2.79
N GLY A 130 0.76 -29.06 4.01
CA GLY A 130 1.59 -28.97 5.21
C GLY A 130 1.95 -27.55 5.68
N ILE A 131 1.34 -26.48 5.15
CA ILE A 131 1.49 -25.14 5.73
C ILE A 131 0.73 -25.09 7.06
N SER A 132 1.46 -24.81 8.14
CA SER A 132 0.87 -24.42 9.43
C SER A 132 0.32 -23.00 9.36
N GLY A 133 -1.00 -22.85 9.51
CA GLY A 133 -1.66 -21.58 9.79
C GLY A 133 -1.31 -21.03 11.17
N VAL A 134 -1.64 -19.75 11.40
CA VAL A 134 -1.32 -19.01 12.64
C VAL A 134 -1.83 -19.71 13.90
N TYR A 135 -2.93 -20.45 13.78
CA TYR A 135 -3.61 -21.14 14.88
C TYR A 135 -3.49 -22.66 14.83
N GLY A 136 -2.50 -23.18 14.08
CA GLY A 136 -2.17 -24.60 14.00
C GLY A 136 -3.07 -25.42 13.08
N ASP A 137 -3.92 -24.77 12.29
CA ASP A 137 -4.68 -25.41 11.21
C ASP A 137 -3.82 -25.64 9.97
N GLU A 138 -4.08 -26.71 9.23
CA GLU A 138 -3.40 -26.95 7.96
C GLU A 138 -4.02 -26.12 6.83
N ILE A 139 -3.16 -25.44 6.06
CA ILE A 139 -3.52 -24.67 4.88
C ILE A 139 -3.01 -25.40 3.64
N VAL A 140 -3.94 -25.73 2.75
CA VAL A 140 -3.65 -26.25 1.41
C VAL A 140 -3.84 -25.13 0.38
N TYR A 141 -3.05 -25.11 -0.67
CA TYR A 141 -3.26 -24.22 -1.82
C TYR A 141 -2.78 -24.89 -3.11
N TRP A 142 -3.21 -24.37 -4.25
CA TRP A 142 -2.70 -24.77 -5.57
C TRP A 142 -1.87 -23.66 -6.17
N VAL A 143 -0.78 -24.02 -6.85
CA VAL A 143 0.12 -23.06 -7.51
C VAL A 143 0.49 -23.51 -8.92
N HIS A 144 0.50 -22.56 -9.84
CA HIS A 144 1.09 -22.66 -11.18
C HIS A 144 1.94 -21.42 -11.39
N GLY A 145 3.22 -21.56 -11.76
CA GLY A 145 4.02 -20.43 -12.25
C GLY A 145 4.60 -20.68 -13.63
N PRO A 146 5.15 -19.66 -14.29
CA PRO A 146 5.46 -19.74 -15.72
C PRO A 146 6.46 -20.82 -16.09
N LYS A 147 6.25 -21.46 -17.26
CA LYS A 147 7.22 -22.40 -17.85
C LYS A 147 8.59 -21.72 -18.08
N SER A 148 8.53 -20.42 -18.38
CA SER A 148 9.62 -19.47 -18.63
C SER A 148 10.37 -19.00 -17.38
N TYR A 149 9.85 -19.26 -16.16
CA TYR A 149 10.33 -18.67 -14.90
C TYR A 149 11.85 -18.81 -14.71
N ARG A 150 12.50 -17.74 -14.25
CA ARG A 150 13.87 -17.73 -13.74
C ARG A 150 13.85 -17.04 -12.38
N ASN A 151 14.66 -17.52 -11.45
CA ASN A 151 14.81 -16.90 -10.14
C ASN A 151 15.47 -15.50 -10.20
N SER A 152 16.09 -15.14 -11.32
CA SER A 152 16.65 -13.80 -11.60
C SER A 152 15.62 -12.72 -11.90
N ASP A 153 14.39 -13.07 -12.28
CA ASP A 153 13.36 -12.10 -12.66
C ASP A 153 12.18 -12.16 -11.70
N ALA A 154 11.59 -10.99 -11.42
CA ALA A 154 10.42 -10.86 -10.56
C ALA A 154 9.12 -10.97 -11.37
N TYR A 155 8.23 -11.88 -10.97
CA TYR A 155 6.99 -12.19 -11.69
C TYR A 155 5.76 -11.65 -10.93
N PRO A 156 4.71 -11.17 -11.62
CA PRO A 156 3.43 -10.86 -10.98
C PRO A 156 2.86 -12.08 -10.25
N LEU A 157 2.13 -11.85 -9.17
CA LEU A 157 1.40 -12.86 -8.42
C LEU A 157 -0.09 -12.54 -8.46
N VAL A 158 -0.93 -13.50 -8.84
CA VAL A 158 -2.38 -13.45 -8.66
C VAL A 158 -2.77 -14.48 -7.60
N LEU A 159 -3.14 -13.99 -6.42
CA LEU A 159 -3.67 -14.78 -5.31
C LEU A 159 -5.20 -14.83 -5.41
N ILE A 160 -5.75 -16.02 -5.54
CA ILE A 160 -7.14 -16.29 -5.90
C ILE A 160 -7.85 -16.90 -4.71
N VAL A 161 -8.93 -16.24 -4.28
CA VAL A 161 -9.88 -16.74 -3.29
C VAL A 161 -11.05 -17.39 -4.04
N PRO A 162 -11.29 -18.71 -3.84
CA PRO A 162 -12.27 -19.48 -4.61
C PRO A 162 -13.71 -19.12 -4.23
N ASP A 163 -14.68 -19.62 -4.99
CA ASP A 163 -16.04 -19.76 -4.45
C ASP A 163 -16.11 -20.90 -3.41
N LYS A 164 -17.16 -20.87 -2.58
CA LYS A 164 -17.50 -21.92 -1.64
C LYS A 164 -17.71 -23.26 -2.37
N ASP A 165 -17.22 -24.34 -1.77
CA ASP A 165 -17.34 -25.73 -2.23
C ASP A 165 -16.73 -26.06 -3.61
N GLN A 166 -16.10 -25.10 -4.31
CA GLN A 166 -15.31 -25.37 -5.52
C GLN A 166 -14.01 -26.15 -5.20
N LYS A 167 -13.51 -26.94 -6.16
CA LYS A 167 -12.20 -27.59 -6.06
C LYS A 167 -11.10 -26.67 -6.59
N LEU A 168 -10.01 -26.56 -5.83
CA LEU A 168 -8.90 -25.66 -6.14
C LEU A 168 -8.17 -26.04 -7.44
N ASP A 169 -8.10 -27.34 -7.76
CA ASP A 169 -7.46 -27.85 -8.98
C ASP A 169 -8.31 -27.60 -10.24
N GLU A 170 -9.64 -27.69 -10.12
CA GLU A 170 -10.59 -27.33 -11.17
C GLU A 170 -10.55 -25.82 -11.47
N ILE A 171 -10.52 -24.95 -10.45
CA ILE A 171 -10.34 -23.50 -10.65
C ILE A 171 -9.00 -23.22 -11.34
N MET A 172 -7.90 -23.74 -10.77
CA MET A 172 -6.55 -23.48 -11.27
C MET A 172 -6.40 -23.92 -12.72
N ARG A 173 -6.85 -25.13 -13.08
CA ARG A 173 -6.76 -25.63 -14.45
C ARG A 173 -7.75 -24.94 -15.37
N LEU A 174 -9.05 -25.05 -15.09
CA LEU A 174 -10.09 -24.69 -16.06
C LEU A 174 -10.20 -23.17 -16.23
N ASP A 175 -10.17 -22.39 -15.15
CA ASP A 175 -10.46 -20.96 -15.21
C ASP A 175 -9.20 -20.09 -15.39
N TRP A 176 -8.04 -20.56 -14.94
CA TRP A 176 -6.80 -19.77 -14.89
C TRP A 176 -5.60 -20.33 -15.69
N VAL A 177 -5.71 -21.53 -16.29
CA VAL A 177 -4.65 -22.13 -17.14
C VAL A 177 -5.17 -22.57 -18.52
N GLU A 178 -6.41 -23.04 -18.64
CA GLU A 178 -7.00 -23.50 -19.91
C GLU A 178 -7.86 -22.44 -20.59
N LYS A 179 -8.68 -21.68 -19.84
CA LYS A 179 -9.47 -20.54 -20.35
C LYS A 179 -8.71 -19.21 -20.32
N ALA A 180 -7.72 -19.06 -19.44
CA ALA A 180 -6.89 -17.88 -19.41
C ALA A 180 -5.93 -17.88 -20.60
N THR A 181 -6.02 -16.89 -21.48
CA THR A 181 -5.15 -16.83 -22.66
C THR A 181 -3.77 -16.26 -22.30
N GLY A 182 -2.90 -17.10 -21.75
CA GLY A 182 -1.50 -16.77 -21.50
C GLY A 182 -1.26 -15.92 -20.25
N ILE A 183 -2.08 -16.05 -19.19
CA ILE A 183 -1.71 -15.50 -17.86
C ILE A 183 -0.67 -16.42 -17.22
N GLU A 184 -0.86 -17.72 -17.36
CA GLU A 184 -0.10 -18.81 -16.78
C GLU A 184 1.36 -18.91 -17.27
N ASP A 185 1.67 -18.33 -18.44
CA ASP A 185 3.03 -18.22 -18.99
C ASP A 185 3.72 -16.86 -18.69
N GLU A 186 3.05 -15.96 -17.98
CA GLU A 186 3.56 -14.63 -17.57
C GLU A 186 3.53 -14.37 -16.06
N MET A 187 2.65 -15.04 -15.30
CA MET A 187 2.36 -14.74 -13.89
C MET A 187 2.35 -15.99 -13.01
N ILE A 188 2.63 -15.81 -11.73
CA ILE A 188 2.45 -16.82 -10.70
C ILE A 188 0.98 -16.80 -10.29
N LEU A 189 0.29 -17.93 -10.43
CA LEU A 189 -1.11 -18.14 -10.09
C LEU A 189 -1.20 -19.00 -8.83
N VAL A 190 -2.00 -18.56 -7.86
CA VAL A 190 -2.16 -19.23 -6.56
C VAL A 190 -3.63 -19.28 -6.18
N VAL A 191 -4.21 -20.46 -5.92
CA VAL A 191 -5.60 -20.61 -5.44
C VAL A 191 -5.57 -21.18 -4.02
N THR A 192 -6.05 -20.42 -3.02
CA THR A 192 -5.97 -20.80 -1.59
C THR A 192 -7.18 -21.61 -1.11
N SER A 193 -6.97 -22.55 -0.20
CA SER A 193 -8.07 -23.11 0.60
C SER A 193 -8.57 -22.09 1.64
N MET A 194 -9.89 -22.02 1.80
CA MET A 194 -10.54 -21.18 2.80
C MET A 194 -11.14 -22.03 3.94
N PRO A 195 -11.50 -21.44 5.10
CA PRO A 195 -12.18 -22.17 6.16
C PRO A 195 -13.48 -22.83 5.69
N LYS A 196 -13.94 -23.89 6.36
CA LYS A 196 -15.14 -24.63 5.94
C LYS A 196 -16.43 -23.78 6.00
N ASN A 197 -16.53 -22.84 6.93
CA ASN A 197 -17.67 -21.94 7.05
C ASN A 197 -17.35 -20.60 6.38
N THR A 198 -18.23 -20.11 5.51
CA THR A 198 -18.03 -18.82 4.80
C THR A 198 -18.01 -17.62 5.74
N GLU A 199 -18.69 -17.70 6.88
CA GLU A 199 -18.63 -16.69 7.95
C GLU A 199 -17.22 -16.50 8.53
N ASP A 200 -16.35 -17.51 8.40
CA ASP A 200 -14.96 -17.43 8.87
C ASP A 200 -14.02 -16.82 7.83
N TRP A 201 -14.49 -16.49 6.61
CA TRP A 201 -13.61 -16.05 5.51
C TRP A 201 -13.14 -14.61 5.65
N THR A 202 -13.98 -13.72 6.22
CA THR A 202 -13.71 -12.29 6.41
C THR A 202 -13.13 -11.94 7.79
N ILE A 203 -13.08 -12.89 8.72
CA ILE A 203 -12.48 -12.67 10.04
C ILE A 203 -10.96 -12.92 9.99
N ILE A 204 -10.24 -12.18 10.84
CA ILE A 204 -8.92 -12.60 11.32
C ILE A 204 -9.17 -13.61 12.44
N GLY A 205 -8.51 -14.75 12.37
CA GLY A 205 -8.80 -15.93 13.18
C GLY A 205 -8.43 -15.79 14.65
N SER A 206 -8.65 -16.88 15.37
CA SER A 206 -8.27 -17.07 16.77
C SER A 206 -7.99 -18.55 17.07
N GLN A 207 -7.47 -18.82 18.27
CA GLN A 207 -7.24 -20.19 18.75
C GLN A 207 -8.54 -21.01 18.68
N GLY A 208 -8.54 -22.07 17.86
CA GLY A 208 -9.71 -22.92 17.60
C GLY A 208 -10.69 -22.41 16.54
N ARG A 209 -10.50 -21.21 15.99
CA ARG A 209 -11.32 -20.65 14.87
C ARG A 209 -10.43 -19.96 13.83
N PRO A 210 -9.82 -20.71 12.89
CA PRO A 210 -8.99 -20.13 11.84
C PRO A 210 -9.80 -19.21 10.92
N GLY A 211 -9.25 -18.03 10.61
CA GLY A 211 -9.87 -17.03 9.76
C GLY A 211 -9.30 -17.03 8.35
N GLY A 212 -10.12 -16.70 7.35
CA GLY A 212 -9.71 -16.60 5.95
C GLY A 212 -8.65 -15.53 5.71
N VAL A 213 -8.67 -14.43 6.47
CA VAL A 213 -7.66 -13.37 6.39
C VAL A 213 -6.26 -13.92 6.69
N ASP A 214 -6.09 -14.66 7.80
CA ASP A 214 -4.79 -15.25 8.15
C ASP A 214 -4.35 -16.28 7.11
N ARG A 215 -5.28 -17.06 6.55
CA ARG A 215 -4.97 -18.07 5.52
C ARG A 215 -4.43 -17.42 4.25
N ILE A 216 -5.13 -16.41 3.73
CA ILE A 216 -4.71 -15.63 2.56
C ILE A 216 -3.31 -15.01 2.81
N LEU A 217 -3.07 -14.46 3.99
CA LEU A 217 -1.79 -13.83 4.33
C LEU A 217 -0.63 -14.82 4.59
N GLN A 218 -0.89 -16.01 5.15
CA GLN A 218 0.15 -17.05 5.26
C GLN A 218 0.50 -17.68 3.91
N VAL A 219 -0.49 -17.89 3.02
CA VAL A 219 -0.22 -18.35 1.63
C VAL A 219 0.58 -17.30 0.87
N LEU A 220 0.19 -16.03 0.93
CA LEU A 220 0.96 -14.92 0.35
C LEU A 220 2.42 -14.95 0.84
N LYS A 221 2.61 -14.98 2.16
CA LYS A 221 3.94 -15.04 2.80
C LYS A 221 4.75 -16.25 2.32
N HIS A 222 4.17 -17.45 2.24
CA HIS A 222 4.87 -18.64 1.78
C HIS A 222 5.31 -18.50 0.31
N VAL A 223 4.40 -18.06 -0.57
CA VAL A 223 4.69 -17.87 -2.00
C VAL A 223 5.77 -16.81 -2.22
N THR A 224 5.77 -15.71 -1.47
CA THR A 224 6.83 -14.67 -1.54
C THR A 224 8.20 -15.07 -0.99
N ASN A 225 8.33 -16.26 -0.39
CA ASN A 225 9.61 -16.88 -0.03
C ASN A 225 10.03 -17.96 -1.06
N ASP A 226 9.09 -18.74 -1.57
CA ASP A 226 9.35 -19.82 -2.54
C ASP A 226 9.60 -19.30 -3.98
N TRP A 227 9.12 -18.10 -4.32
CA TRP A 227 9.15 -17.52 -5.66
C TRP A 227 9.64 -16.07 -5.65
N ASN A 228 10.38 -15.68 -6.69
CA ASN A 228 10.69 -14.28 -6.97
C ASN A 228 9.43 -13.55 -7.46
N VAL A 229 8.64 -13.08 -6.49
CA VAL A 229 7.41 -12.31 -6.70
C VAL A 229 7.77 -10.83 -6.81
N ASP A 230 7.25 -10.17 -7.84
CA ASP A 230 7.30 -8.72 -7.94
C ASP A 230 6.38 -8.07 -6.90
N SER A 231 6.98 -7.43 -5.89
CA SER A 231 6.26 -6.78 -4.79
C SER A 231 5.29 -5.69 -5.26
N GLU A 232 5.55 -5.08 -6.43
CA GLU A 232 4.68 -4.04 -6.99
C GLU A 232 3.59 -4.61 -7.93
N ARG A 233 3.51 -5.93 -8.10
CA ARG A 233 2.52 -6.62 -8.96
C ARG A 233 1.92 -7.86 -8.28
N ILE A 234 1.54 -7.70 -7.00
CA ILE A 234 0.75 -8.67 -6.23
C ILE A 234 -0.74 -8.32 -6.31
N PHE A 235 -1.55 -9.19 -6.88
CA PHE A 235 -2.99 -9.00 -7.07
C PHE A 235 -3.80 -10.00 -6.25
N LEU A 236 -4.94 -9.57 -5.73
CA LEU A 236 -5.85 -10.41 -4.95
C LEU A 236 -7.20 -10.52 -5.66
N CYS A 237 -7.57 -11.71 -6.15
CA CYS A 237 -8.79 -11.95 -6.89
C CYS A 237 -9.77 -12.82 -6.09
N GLY A 238 -10.95 -12.29 -5.76
CA GLY A 238 -12.06 -13.08 -5.22
C GLY A 238 -13.03 -13.51 -6.32
N GLN A 239 -13.58 -14.72 -6.20
CA GLN A 239 -14.62 -15.26 -7.07
C GLN A 239 -15.86 -15.61 -6.23
N GLU A 240 -17.05 -15.14 -6.65
CA GLU A 240 -18.33 -15.38 -5.96
C GLU A 240 -18.23 -15.08 -4.44
N GLN A 241 -18.44 -16.07 -3.55
CA GLN A 241 -18.29 -15.91 -2.10
C GLN A 241 -16.89 -15.41 -1.68
N GLY A 242 -15.86 -15.64 -2.49
CA GLY A 242 -14.48 -15.18 -2.27
C GLY A 242 -14.29 -13.67 -2.43
N VAL A 243 -15.21 -12.94 -3.10
CA VAL A 243 -15.11 -11.48 -3.29
C VAL A 243 -15.11 -10.75 -1.94
N ALA A 244 -16.00 -11.14 -1.03
CA ALA A 244 -16.08 -10.58 0.32
C ALA A 244 -14.75 -10.70 1.08
N ALA A 245 -14.09 -11.86 1.00
CA ALA A 245 -12.82 -12.12 1.69
C ALA A 245 -11.64 -11.39 1.04
N ALA A 246 -11.56 -11.38 -0.30
CA ALA A 246 -10.54 -10.63 -1.03
C ALA A 246 -10.60 -9.13 -0.70
N MET A 247 -11.79 -8.53 -0.77
CA MET A 247 -12.01 -7.12 -0.47
C MET A 247 -11.75 -6.79 1.01
N ARG A 248 -12.07 -7.70 1.93
CA ARG A 248 -11.76 -7.55 3.36
C ARG A 248 -10.26 -7.55 3.66
N VAL A 249 -9.50 -8.46 3.05
CA VAL A 249 -8.02 -8.48 3.20
C VAL A 249 -7.39 -7.23 2.60
N ALA A 250 -7.87 -6.80 1.42
CA ALA A 250 -7.46 -5.55 0.80
C ALA A 250 -7.77 -4.32 1.69
N ALA A 251 -8.93 -4.27 2.34
CA ALA A 251 -9.28 -3.18 3.26
C ALA A 251 -8.44 -3.18 4.56
N LEU A 252 -7.95 -4.35 5.01
CA LEU A 252 -7.14 -4.50 6.22
C LEU A 252 -5.66 -4.14 6.01
N VAL A 253 -5.08 -4.50 4.86
CA VAL A 253 -3.67 -4.27 4.53
C VAL A 253 -3.50 -3.80 3.06
N PRO A 254 -4.04 -2.62 2.70
CA PRO A 254 -4.13 -2.17 1.29
C PRO A 254 -2.76 -2.00 0.62
N ASP A 255 -1.74 -1.70 1.41
CA ASP A 255 -0.35 -1.58 0.99
C ASP A 255 0.33 -2.88 0.53
N ARG A 256 -0.34 -4.04 0.60
CA ARG A 256 0.22 -5.33 0.16
C ARG A 256 -0.10 -5.68 -1.29
N PHE A 257 -0.92 -4.87 -1.99
CA PHE A 257 -1.48 -5.23 -3.29
C PHE A 257 -1.30 -4.12 -4.34
N ALA A 258 -1.13 -4.55 -5.59
CA ALA A 258 -1.18 -3.74 -6.80
C ALA A 258 -2.61 -3.51 -7.29
N GLY A 259 -3.53 -4.39 -6.91
CA GLY A 259 -4.96 -4.26 -7.15
C GLY A 259 -5.74 -5.42 -6.55
N VAL A 260 -7.04 -5.21 -6.32
CA VAL A 260 -7.99 -6.24 -5.88
C VAL A 260 -9.09 -6.40 -6.93
N ILE A 261 -9.48 -7.65 -7.20
CA ILE A 261 -10.41 -8.02 -8.28
C ILE A 261 -11.55 -8.82 -7.66
N GLY A 262 -12.80 -8.47 -7.96
CA GLY A 262 -13.98 -9.26 -7.64
C GLY A 262 -14.63 -9.80 -8.91
N ARG A 263 -14.93 -11.10 -8.97
CA ARG A 263 -15.59 -11.76 -10.11
C ARG A 263 -16.91 -12.39 -9.66
N SER A 264 -18.03 -11.95 -10.24
CA SER A 264 -19.42 -12.42 -10.03
C SER A 264 -20.01 -12.25 -8.62
N GLY A 265 -19.18 -12.19 -7.59
CA GLY A 265 -19.60 -11.96 -6.20
C GLY A 265 -19.71 -10.49 -5.82
N ASP A 266 -20.28 -10.26 -4.64
CA ASP A 266 -20.54 -8.93 -4.09
C ASP A 266 -19.63 -8.66 -2.87
N PRO A 267 -18.96 -7.49 -2.76
CA PRO A 267 -18.20 -7.13 -1.58
C PRO A 267 -19.11 -6.96 -0.35
N GLN A 268 -18.54 -7.10 0.85
CA GLN A 268 -19.18 -6.58 2.05
C GLN A 268 -18.94 -5.06 2.16
N PRO A 269 -19.77 -4.29 2.90
CA PRO A 269 -19.59 -2.85 3.10
C PRO A 269 -18.32 -2.46 3.89
N GLU A 270 -17.19 -2.42 3.21
CA GLU A 270 -15.89 -1.94 3.74
C GLU A 270 -15.78 -0.40 3.69
N PRO A 271 -14.85 0.22 4.46
CA PRO A 271 -14.58 1.64 4.36
C PRO A 271 -13.91 1.95 3.02
N LEU A 272 -14.65 2.55 2.08
CA LEU A 272 -14.15 2.98 0.78
C LEU A 272 -12.81 3.74 0.87
N GLY A 273 -12.62 4.54 1.92
CA GLY A 273 -11.37 5.24 2.22
C GLY A 273 -10.10 4.39 2.10
N ASN A 274 -10.14 3.14 2.57
CA ASN A 274 -8.98 2.23 2.59
C ASN A 274 -8.52 1.81 1.19
N PHE A 275 -9.34 2.04 0.15
CA PHE A 275 -9.02 1.80 -1.26
C PHE A 275 -8.55 3.07 -2.00
N GLY A 276 -8.28 4.18 -1.28
CA GLY A 276 -7.95 5.48 -1.89
C GLY A 276 -6.71 5.48 -2.81
N ALA A 277 -5.75 4.56 -2.57
CA ALA A 277 -4.56 4.36 -3.40
C ALA A 277 -4.40 2.90 -3.90
N LEU A 278 -5.46 2.08 -3.84
CA LEU A 278 -5.46 0.68 -4.26
C LEU A 278 -6.46 0.47 -5.39
N PRO A 279 -6.02 0.12 -6.62
CA PRO A 279 -6.91 -0.24 -7.72
C PRO A 279 -7.89 -1.37 -7.38
N VAL A 280 -9.13 -1.22 -7.82
CA VAL A 280 -10.23 -2.18 -7.62
C VAL A 280 -10.91 -2.46 -8.96
N LEU A 281 -11.16 -3.72 -9.29
CA LEU A 281 -11.98 -4.12 -10.43
C LEU A 281 -13.10 -5.07 -9.99
N LEU A 282 -14.35 -4.63 -10.07
CA LEU A 282 -15.52 -5.45 -9.76
C LEU A 282 -16.26 -5.83 -11.05
N VAL A 283 -16.18 -7.12 -11.40
CA VAL A 283 -16.76 -7.72 -12.60
C VAL A 283 -18.03 -8.49 -12.23
N ALA A 284 -19.16 -8.15 -12.85
CA ALA A 284 -20.45 -8.80 -12.64
C ALA A 284 -20.93 -8.85 -11.17
N GLY A 285 -20.46 -7.93 -10.33
CA GLY A 285 -20.91 -7.78 -8.94
C GLY A 285 -22.33 -7.22 -8.82
N ALA A 286 -22.89 -7.26 -7.62
CA ALA A 286 -24.29 -6.91 -7.34
C ALA A 286 -24.43 -5.51 -6.69
N ASP A 287 -25.31 -5.38 -5.70
CA ASP A 287 -25.73 -4.10 -5.13
C ASP A 287 -24.59 -3.37 -4.39
N ASN A 288 -23.77 -4.09 -3.60
CA ASN A 288 -22.65 -3.45 -2.89
C ASN A 288 -21.51 -3.08 -3.85
N ALA A 289 -21.25 -3.89 -4.88
CA ALA A 289 -20.30 -3.55 -5.94
C ALA A 289 -20.73 -2.27 -6.68
N THR A 290 -22.01 -2.17 -7.03
CA THR A 290 -22.59 -1.00 -7.69
C THR A 290 -22.53 0.25 -6.80
N ALA A 291 -22.87 0.11 -5.51
CA ALA A 291 -22.79 1.20 -4.53
C ALA A 291 -21.34 1.67 -4.31
N MET A 292 -20.37 0.75 -4.28
CA MET A 292 -18.95 1.09 -4.17
C MET A 292 -18.45 1.85 -5.41
N GLY A 293 -18.89 1.46 -6.62
CA GLY A 293 -18.60 2.16 -7.86
C GLY A 293 -19.11 3.61 -7.83
N HIS A 294 -20.40 3.82 -7.56
CA HIS A 294 -20.97 5.17 -7.48
C HIS A 294 -20.28 6.04 -6.43
N ALA A 295 -19.99 5.50 -5.23
CA ALA A 295 -19.30 6.24 -4.17
C ALA A 295 -17.83 6.57 -4.50
N ALA A 296 -17.20 5.81 -5.41
CA ALA A 296 -15.89 6.14 -5.98
C ALA A 296 -15.99 7.22 -7.07
N GLU A 297 -17.01 7.15 -7.95
CA GLU A 297 -17.29 8.19 -8.96
C GLU A 297 -17.57 9.55 -8.31
N GLU A 298 -18.34 9.60 -7.21
CA GLU A 298 -18.58 10.81 -6.41
C GLU A 298 -17.30 11.44 -5.86
N ARG A 299 -16.24 10.64 -5.67
CA ARG A 299 -14.89 11.08 -5.24
C ARG A 299 -13.94 11.34 -6.42
N GLY A 300 -14.36 11.07 -7.66
CA GLY A 300 -13.52 11.11 -8.86
C GLY A 300 -12.47 9.99 -8.96
N TRP A 301 -12.62 8.91 -8.18
CA TRP A 301 -11.67 7.82 -8.04
C TRP A 301 -11.79 6.80 -9.18
N LYS A 302 -11.13 7.09 -10.30
CA LYS A 302 -11.19 6.28 -11.54
C LYS A 302 -10.51 4.91 -11.46
N HIS A 303 -9.74 4.65 -10.41
CA HIS A 303 -9.05 3.37 -10.18
C HIS A 303 -9.95 2.32 -9.52
N ILE A 304 -11.20 2.65 -9.23
CA ILE A 304 -12.23 1.71 -8.76
C ILE A 304 -13.24 1.53 -9.90
N GLU A 305 -13.08 0.44 -10.64
CA GLU A 305 -13.89 0.12 -11.81
C GLU A 305 -15.00 -0.89 -11.48
N THR A 306 -16.20 -0.66 -12.02
CA THR A 306 -17.25 -1.67 -12.13
C THR A 306 -17.48 -2.03 -13.60
N ARG A 307 -17.63 -3.33 -13.90
CA ARG A 307 -17.87 -3.83 -15.26
C ARG A 307 -18.96 -4.89 -15.23
N ALA A 308 -19.96 -4.81 -16.11
CA ALA A 308 -21.04 -5.80 -16.17
C ALA A 308 -20.55 -7.20 -16.58
N SER A 309 -19.44 -7.28 -17.31
CA SER A 309 -18.75 -8.50 -17.71
C SER A 309 -17.29 -8.16 -18.03
N ALA A 310 -16.38 -9.13 -17.86
CA ALA A 310 -15.01 -9.06 -18.32
C ALA A 310 -14.49 -10.49 -18.53
N GLU A 311 -13.90 -10.76 -19.69
CA GLU A 311 -13.24 -12.03 -19.97
C GLU A 311 -11.87 -12.09 -19.30
N THR A 312 -11.28 -13.28 -19.20
CA THR A 312 -9.96 -13.43 -18.55
C THR A 312 -8.85 -12.66 -19.28
N ALA A 313 -9.02 -12.34 -20.58
CA ALA A 313 -8.14 -11.45 -21.32
C ALA A 313 -8.23 -9.98 -20.86
N ASP A 314 -9.44 -9.46 -20.62
CA ASP A 314 -9.66 -8.09 -20.12
C ASP A 314 -9.08 -7.93 -18.70
N ILE A 315 -9.16 -9.00 -17.89
CA ILE A 315 -8.57 -9.08 -16.56
C ILE A 315 -7.04 -9.11 -16.65
N LYS A 316 -6.46 -9.84 -17.62
CA LYS A 316 -5.01 -9.82 -17.89
C LYS A 316 -4.52 -8.42 -18.26
N GLU A 317 -5.21 -7.73 -19.16
CA GLU A 317 -4.87 -6.35 -19.56
C GLU A 317 -4.94 -5.40 -18.36
N TRP A 318 -5.98 -5.51 -17.52
CA TRP A 318 -6.09 -4.72 -16.30
C TRP A 318 -4.95 -4.98 -15.31
N ILE A 319 -4.56 -6.25 -15.10
CA ILE A 319 -3.42 -6.63 -14.26
C ILE A 319 -2.10 -6.10 -14.83
N GLN A 320 -1.91 -6.14 -16.15
CA GLN A 320 -0.71 -5.58 -16.81
C GLN A 320 -0.65 -4.05 -16.78
N ALA A 321 -1.80 -3.37 -16.73
CA ALA A 321 -1.90 -1.91 -16.69
C ALA A 321 -1.65 -1.30 -15.30
N HIS A 322 -1.68 -2.09 -14.23
CA HIS A 322 -1.56 -1.62 -12.85
C HIS A 322 -0.28 -2.06 -12.16
N SER A 323 0.23 -1.19 -11.28
CA SER A 323 1.28 -1.47 -10.33
C SER A 323 0.91 -0.87 -8.98
N ARG A 324 1.41 -1.46 -7.89
CA ARG A 324 1.21 -0.95 -6.54
C ARG A 324 1.77 0.47 -6.41
N THR A 325 0.98 1.34 -5.79
CA THR A 325 1.51 2.59 -5.23
C THR A 325 1.98 2.30 -3.82
N GLY A 326 3.23 1.84 -3.67
CA GLY A 326 3.74 1.40 -2.35
C GLY A 326 3.89 2.53 -1.33
N HIS A 327 4.00 3.77 -1.81
CA HIS A 327 4.27 4.97 -1.02
C HIS A 327 3.41 6.16 -1.51
N PRO A 328 2.07 6.10 -1.37
CA PRO A 328 1.19 7.17 -1.83
C PRO A 328 1.36 8.42 -0.96
N SER A 329 1.33 9.61 -1.57
CA SER A 329 1.40 10.89 -0.83
C SER A 329 0.14 11.21 -0.04
N ASP A 330 -0.99 10.54 -0.31
CA ASP A 330 -2.27 10.70 0.38
C ASP A 330 -2.75 9.31 0.85
N VAL A 331 -3.05 9.19 2.15
CA VAL A 331 -3.58 7.99 2.79
C VAL A 331 -4.79 8.35 3.63
N TYR A 332 -5.99 8.05 3.14
CA TYR A 332 -7.16 7.88 4.00
C TYR A 332 -7.16 6.44 4.54
N TYR A 333 -7.23 6.25 5.85
CA TYR A 333 -7.33 4.91 6.44
C TYR A 333 -8.25 4.87 7.66
N ARG A 334 -9.15 3.89 7.66
CA ARG A 334 -9.92 3.48 8.83
C ARG A 334 -9.41 2.11 9.29
N PRO A 335 -8.84 1.98 10.50
CA PRO A 335 -8.37 0.69 11.00
C PRO A 335 -9.55 -0.23 11.34
N LEU A 336 -9.35 -1.54 11.16
CA LEU A 336 -10.42 -2.54 11.14
C LEU A 336 -10.20 -3.78 12.02
N ASP A 337 -8.98 -3.97 12.56
CA ASP A 337 -8.65 -4.95 13.62
C ASP A 337 -7.42 -4.42 14.39
N LEU A 338 -7.34 -4.69 15.70
CA LEU A 338 -6.23 -4.24 16.55
C LEU A 338 -4.85 -4.84 16.15
N ARG A 339 -4.83 -5.91 15.35
CA ARG A 339 -3.62 -6.57 14.81
C ARG A 339 -3.20 -6.04 13.44
N MET A 340 -4.13 -5.46 12.67
CA MET A 340 -3.92 -4.96 11.32
C MET A 340 -4.27 -3.47 11.29
N HIS A 341 -3.34 -2.69 11.81
CA HIS A 341 -3.47 -1.24 12.01
C HIS A 341 -2.41 -0.42 11.23
N ASP A 342 -1.64 -1.10 10.35
CA ASP A 342 -0.69 -0.50 9.42
C ASP A 342 -1.38 -0.25 8.07
N ALA A 343 -1.15 0.92 7.49
CA ALA A 343 -1.51 1.23 6.11
C ALA A 343 -0.43 2.11 5.46
N TYR A 344 0.24 1.57 4.46
CA TYR A 344 1.34 2.20 3.73
C TYR A 344 2.47 2.66 4.67
N TRP A 345 2.56 3.96 4.93
CA TRP A 345 3.56 4.59 5.79
C TRP A 345 3.01 5.02 7.17
N VAL A 346 1.71 4.86 7.43
CA VAL A 346 1.09 5.14 8.75
C VAL A 346 0.73 3.87 9.51
N ARG A 347 0.75 3.98 10.84
CA ARG A 347 0.23 3.01 11.80
C ARG A 347 -0.70 3.73 12.77
N VAL A 348 -1.88 3.18 13.04
CA VAL A 348 -2.85 3.77 13.97
C VAL A 348 -2.80 3.03 15.32
N GLU A 349 -2.75 3.76 16.43
CA GLU A 349 -2.72 3.18 17.78
C GLU A 349 -3.77 3.82 18.71
N GLY A 350 -4.22 3.04 19.70
CA GLY A 350 -5.18 3.45 20.72
C GLY A 350 -6.52 3.92 20.13
N PHE A 351 -7.22 2.98 19.50
CA PHE A 351 -8.54 3.12 18.88
C PHE A 351 -9.40 1.88 19.22
N GLU A 352 -10.72 1.99 19.07
CA GLU A 352 -11.66 0.87 19.23
C GLU A 352 -12.36 0.57 17.89
N PRO A 353 -12.18 -0.62 17.27
CA PRO A 353 -12.72 -0.90 15.92
C PRO A 353 -14.25 -0.74 15.81
N ASP A 354 -14.95 -1.12 16.87
CA ASP A 354 -16.42 -1.20 16.96
C ASP A 354 -17.06 0.02 17.66
N ALA A 355 -16.29 1.09 17.90
CA ALA A 355 -16.81 2.32 18.48
C ALA A 355 -17.95 2.92 17.62
N GLU A 356 -18.93 3.54 18.27
CA GLU A 356 -20.03 4.28 17.62
C GLU A 356 -19.46 5.34 16.65
N LYS A 357 -18.49 6.13 17.14
CA LYS A 357 -17.59 6.94 16.34
C LYS A 357 -16.47 6.06 15.76
N LYS A 358 -16.80 5.40 14.66
CA LYS A 358 -15.91 4.54 13.85
C LYS A 358 -14.59 5.28 13.54
N PRO A 359 -13.42 4.78 14.00
CA PRO A 359 -12.16 5.53 13.94
C PRO A 359 -11.64 5.69 12.52
N TRP A 360 -10.96 6.80 12.24
CA TRP A 360 -10.34 7.08 10.94
C TRP A 360 -9.18 8.08 11.05
N ILE A 361 -8.29 8.06 10.06
CA ILE A 361 -7.28 9.10 9.80
C ILE A 361 -7.27 9.49 8.32
N HIS A 362 -6.84 10.71 8.04
CA HIS A 362 -6.39 11.17 6.71
C HIS A 362 -4.99 11.77 6.87
N ALA A 363 -4.01 11.18 6.18
CA ALA A 363 -2.60 11.53 6.30
C ALA A 363 -2.03 11.88 4.92
N VAL A 364 -1.47 13.08 4.80
CA VAL A 364 -0.89 13.61 3.55
C VAL A 364 0.57 13.96 3.78
N ALA A 365 1.46 13.46 2.92
CA ALA A 365 2.88 13.79 2.89
C ALA A 365 3.20 14.63 1.64
N ASP A 366 3.65 15.86 1.87
CA ASP A 366 4.09 16.82 0.85
C ASP A 366 5.61 16.99 0.91
N ARG A 367 6.29 16.56 -0.16
CA ARG A 367 7.74 16.68 -0.31
C ARG A 367 8.21 18.12 -0.53
N GLU A 368 7.44 18.94 -1.25
CA GLU A 368 7.85 20.31 -1.60
C GLU A 368 7.97 21.18 -0.34
N THR A 369 6.97 21.11 0.54
CA THR A 369 7.00 21.78 1.85
C THR A 369 7.59 20.94 2.98
N ASN A 370 8.12 19.75 2.67
CA ASN A 370 8.64 18.74 3.61
C ASN A 370 7.73 18.53 4.84
N THR A 371 6.42 18.47 4.61
CA THR A 371 5.37 18.48 5.63
C THR A 371 4.52 17.22 5.54
N VAL A 372 4.29 16.58 6.69
CA VAL A 372 3.23 15.60 6.89
C VAL A 372 2.07 16.27 7.64
N THR A 373 0.83 16.11 7.16
CA THR A 373 -0.38 16.56 7.86
C THR A 373 -1.27 15.35 8.12
N ILE A 374 -1.79 15.21 9.35
CA ILE A 374 -2.61 14.09 9.79
C ILE A 374 -3.82 14.61 10.57
N GLU A 375 -5.00 14.32 10.04
CA GLU A 375 -6.30 14.50 10.69
C GLU A 375 -6.92 13.14 11.03
N GLY A 376 -7.93 13.11 11.89
CA GLY A 376 -8.58 11.86 12.30
C GLY A 376 -9.51 12.01 13.50
N GLU A 377 -10.24 10.93 13.81
CA GLU A 377 -11.18 10.83 14.91
C GLU A 377 -11.19 9.40 15.47
N GLY A 378 -11.48 9.24 16.77
CA GLY A 378 -11.53 7.92 17.43
C GLY A 378 -10.15 7.25 17.62
N VAL A 379 -9.08 8.01 17.40
CA VAL A 379 -7.67 7.56 17.48
C VAL A 379 -6.92 8.43 18.48
N THR A 380 -5.95 7.86 19.21
CA THR A 380 -5.14 8.62 20.19
C THR A 380 -3.68 8.77 19.77
N ARG A 381 -3.17 7.89 18.90
CA ARG A 381 -1.78 7.93 18.40
C ARG A 381 -1.69 7.49 16.95
N VAL A 382 -0.73 8.06 16.24
CA VAL A 382 -0.25 7.59 14.93
C VAL A 382 1.27 7.39 14.99
N LEU A 383 1.79 6.38 14.31
CA LEU A 383 3.22 6.24 14.05
C LEU A 383 3.46 6.45 12.56
N VAL A 384 4.33 7.40 12.22
CA VAL A 384 4.69 7.74 10.85
C VAL A 384 6.00 7.05 10.52
N SER A 385 6.03 6.30 9.41
CA SER A 385 7.21 5.65 8.85
C SER A 385 7.78 6.55 7.75
N PHE A 386 9.06 6.90 7.84
CA PHE A 386 9.68 7.92 6.99
C PHE A 386 10.61 7.29 5.95
N ASN A 387 10.61 7.82 4.72
CA ASN A 387 11.62 7.54 3.71
C ASN A 387 11.84 8.75 2.78
N ASP A 388 12.90 8.66 1.99
CA ASP A 388 13.32 9.70 1.05
C ASP A 388 12.59 9.67 -0.28
N ARG A 389 11.50 8.89 -0.40
CA ARG A 389 10.53 8.96 -1.51
C ARG A 389 9.40 9.94 -1.18
N LEU A 390 8.84 9.84 0.02
CA LEU A 390 7.77 10.74 0.50
C LEU A 390 8.28 12.13 0.89
N LEU A 391 9.49 12.22 1.44
CA LEU A 391 10.03 13.43 2.09
C LEU A 391 11.52 13.63 1.77
N ASP A 392 12.06 14.76 2.21
CA ASP A 392 13.49 15.06 2.21
C ASP A 392 14.01 14.97 3.67
N LEU A 393 14.69 13.87 4.00
CA LEU A 393 15.14 13.62 5.37
C LEU A 393 16.50 14.24 5.70
N ASP A 394 17.14 14.95 4.76
CA ASP A 394 18.31 15.80 5.04
C ASP A 394 17.90 17.23 5.46
N ARG A 395 16.59 17.53 5.42
CA ARG A 395 15.97 18.74 5.97
C ARG A 395 15.11 18.40 7.18
N SER A 396 14.79 19.41 7.99
CA SER A 396 13.81 19.25 9.07
C SER A 396 12.44 18.93 8.47
N VAL A 397 11.81 17.87 8.95
CA VAL A 397 10.46 17.48 8.58
C VAL A 397 9.48 18.14 9.55
N LYS A 398 8.44 18.75 9.00
CA LYS A 398 7.30 19.26 9.76
C LYS A 398 6.23 18.19 9.80
N VAL A 399 5.70 17.87 10.98
CA VAL A 399 4.57 16.93 11.14
C VAL A 399 3.46 17.65 11.90
N VAL A 400 2.25 17.66 11.35
CA VAL A 400 1.07 18.29 11.94
C VAL A 400 0.04 17.21 12.26
N VAL A 401 -0.29 17.00 13.54
CA VAL A 401 -1.27 15.97 13.95
C VAL A 401 -2.38 16.63 14.77
N GLY A 402 -3.61 16.58 14.27
CA GLY A 402 -4.75 17.28 14.89
C GLY A 402 -4.53 18.79 15.08
N GLY A 403 -3.73 19.41 14.21
CA GLY A 403 -3.31 20.82 14.32
C GLY A 403 -2.09 21.09 15.21
N VAL A 404 -1.59 20.11 15.97
CA VAL A 404 -0.35 20.23 16.76
C VAL A 404 0.86 20.12 15.83
N VAL A 405 1.75 21.11 15.86
CA VAL A 405 2.92 21.18 14.95
C VAL A 405 4.19 20.71 15.64
N HIS A 406 4.81 19.69 15.06
CA HIS A 406 6.13 19.17 15.40
C HIS A 406 7.11 19.54 14.27
N ASN A 407 8.33 19.96 14.59
CA ASN A 407 9.40 20.16 13.62
C ASN A 407 10.66 19.47 14.15
N GLN A 408 11.25 18.56 13.38
CA GLN A 408 12.39 17.77 13.82
C GLN A 408 13.26 17.31 12.64
N MET A 409 14.56 17.07 12.88
CA MET A 409 15.34 16.21 11.98
C MET A 409 14.85 14.76 12.13
N VAL A 410 14.94 13.98 11.06
CA VAL A 410 14.46 12.59 11.01
C VAL A 410 15.62 11.69 10.61
N ASP A 411 16.37 11.23 11.61
CA ASP A 411 17.53 10.36 11.38
C ASP A 411 17.13 9.03 10.71
N ARG A 412 17.97 8.60 9.76
CA ARG A 412 17.80 7.33 9.03
C ARG A 412 18.51 6.20 9.79
N ASP A 413 17.81 5.09 10.01
CA ASP A 413 18.26 3.96 10.84
C ASP A 413 18.29 2.67 10.00
N LEU A 414 19.52 2.20 9.71
CA LEU A 414 19.79 0.98 8.95
C LEU A 414 19.22 -0.27 9.64
N LEU A 415 19.33 -0.37 10.98
CA LEU A 415 18.86 -1.52 11.73
C LEU A 415 17.33 -1.56 11.77
N PHE A 416 16.67 -0.41 11.92
CA PHE A 416 15.22 -0.30 11.80
C PHE A 416 14.74 -0.75 10.42
N MET A 417 15.35 -0.23 9.36
CA MET A 417 14.98 -0.54 7.97
C MET A 417 15.09 -2.05 7.69
N LEU A 418 16.25 -2.64 8.02
CA LEU A 418 16.49 -4.08 7.81
C LEU A 418 15.53 -4.96 8.63
N ASP A 419 15.31 -4.66 9.92
CA ASP A 419 14.35 -5.44 10.72
C ASP A 419 12.89 -5.23 10.28
N ARG A 420 12.52 -4.07 9.71
CA ARG A 420 11.18 -3.86 9.14
C ARG A 420 10.99 -4.64 7.85
N ALA A 421 11.97 -4.61 6.94
CA ALA A 421 11.94 -5.40 5.71
C ALA A 421 11.86 -6.92 6.03
N ARG A 422 12.71 -7.40 6.95
CA ARG A 422 12.71 -8.80 7.40
C ARG A 422 11.39 -9.26 8.04
N LYS A 423 10.73 -8.40 8.83
CA LYS A 423 9.46 -8.72 9.51
C LYS A 423 8.25 -8.66 8.57
N SER A 424 8.22 -7.71 7.63
CA SER A 424 7.13 -7.54 6.66
C SER A 424 7.20 -8.53 5.49
N GLY A 425 8.41 -8.98 5.14
CA GLY A 425 8.67 -9.78 3.95
C GLY A 425 8.47 -9.01 2.64
N ASP A 426 8.41 -7.68 2.69
CA ASP A 426 8.01 -6.81 1.59
C ASP A 426 9.15 -5.89 1.16
N VAL A 427 9.83 -6.26 0.07
CA VAL A 427 11.06 -5.60 -0.38
C VAL A 427 10.81 -4.20 -0.96
N GLY A 428 9.59 -3.91 -1.43
CA GLY A 428 9.18 -2.59 -1.95
C GLY A 428 8.65 -1.62 -0.88
N ARG A 429 8.78 -1.96 0.41
CA ARG A 429 8.30 -1.14 1.54
C ARG A 429 9.44 -0.72 2.46
N VAL A 430 10.45 -0.08 1.85
CA VAL A 430 11.59 0.51 2.55
C VAL A 430 11.16 1.76 3.31
N TYR A 431 11.41 1.77 4.62
CA TYR A 431 11.28 2.94 5.49
C TYR A 431 12.50 3.01 6.42
N MET A 432 13.09 4.20 6.52
CA MET A 432 14.36 4.46 7.19
C MET A 432 14.21 4.70 8.70
N THR A 433 13.06 5.16 9.17
CA THR A 433 12.75 5.24 10.61
C THR A 433 11.23 5.31 10.82
N MET A 434 10.79 5.24 12.07
CA MET A 434 9.39 5.44 12.45
C MET A 434 9.31 6.23 13.76
N LYS A 435 8.42 7.23 13.84
CA LYS A 435 8.26 8.10 15.03
C LYS A 435 6.78 8.17 15.45
N PRO A 436 6.46 8.10 16.76
CA PRO A 436 5.10 8.26 17.26
C PRO A 436 4.72 9.75 17.38
N PHE A 437 3.44 10.04 17.16
CA PHE A 437 2.80 11.31 17.41
C PHE A 437 1.45 11.06 18.06
N ASP A 438 1.20 11.73 19.18
CA ASP A 438 -0.08 11.66 19.89
C ASP A 438 -1.05 12.68 19.29
N PHE A 439 -2.31 12.29 19.10
CA PHE A 439 -3.36 13.26 18.81
C PHE A 439 -3.59 14.14 20.05
N PRO A 440 -3.93 15.42 19.90
CA PRO A 440 -4.36 16.23 21.03
C PRO A 440 -5.59 15.57 21.65
N VAL A 441 -5.53 15.26 22.94
CA VAL A 441 -6.70 14.78 23.69
C VAL A 441 -7.79 15.84 23.54
N ASP A 442 -8.95 15.45 23.02
CA ASP A 442 -10.11 16.33 23.04
C ASP A 442 -10.49 16.58 24.50
N THR A 443 -10.01 17.71 25.02
CA THR A 443 -10.33 18.19 26.38
C THR A 443 -11.80 18.55 26.54
N GLY A 444 -12.60 18.41 25.47
CA GLY A 444 -13.98 17.96 25.54
C GLY A 444 -14.82 18.92 26.34
N SER A 445 -14.99 20.13 25.80
CA SER A 445 -15.51 21.34 26.46
C SER A 445 -16.62 21.02 27.45
N SER A 446 -16.21 20.76 28.68
CA SER A 446 -17.06 20.26 29.75
C SER A 446 -17.71 21.47 30.38
N ALA A 447 -18.63 22.07 29.63
CA ALA A 447 -19.51 23.13 30.07
C ALA A 447 -20.05 22.70 31.45
N PRO A 448 -19.63 23.38 32.54
CA PRO A 448 -19.74 22.81 33.87
C PRO A 448 -21.20 22.55 34.15
N SER A 449 -21.53 21.29 34.42
CA SER A 449 -22.90 20.85 34.68
C SER A 449 -23.37 21.50 35.97
N GLY A 450 -23.94 22.69 35.84
CA GLY A 450 -24.31 23.58 36.93
C GLY A 450 -25.39 22.95 37.78
N SER A 451 -24.96 22.17 38.78
CA SER A 451 -25.78 21.69 39.87
C SER A 451 -26.22 22.89 40.69
N GLY A 452 -27.29 23.54 40.24
CA GLY A 452 -27.90 24.66 40.92
C GLY A 452 -28.44 24.19 42.26
N GLU A 453 -27.67 24.44 43.33
CA GLU A 453 -28.12 24.28 44.70
C GLU A 453 -29.27 25.26 44.96
N GLY A 454 -30.50 24.80 44.69
CA GLY A 454 -31.74 25.50 44.99
C GLY A 454 -31.95 25.58 46.50
N GLY A 455 -31.21 26.48 47.15
CA GLY A 455 -31.30 26.73 48.59
C GLY A 455 -32.68 27.24 49.00
N SER A 456 -33.56 26.33 49.41
CA SER A 456 -34.90 26.63 49.90
C SER A 456 -34.87 27.00 51.38
N SER A 457 -34.58 28.27 51.69
CA SER A 457 -34.91 28.85 53.00
C SER A 457 -36.40 29.19 53.06
N GLY A 458 -37.07 28.82 54.16
CA GLY A 458 -38.49 29.07 54.35
C GLY A 458 -38.97 28.68 55.75
N GLU A 459 -39.20 29.67 56.60
CA GLU A 459 -39.71 29.49 57.95
C GLU A 459 -41.23 29.22 57.98
N LYS A 460 -41.66 28.24 58.77
CA LYS A 460 -42.67 28.41 59.84
C LYS A 460 -42.90 27.17 60.69
#